data_AF-A0A966SWN8-F1
#
_entry.id   AF-A0A966SWN8-F1
#
_cell.length_a   1.000
_cell.length_b   1.000
_cell.length_c   1.000
_cell.angle_alpha   90.00
_cell.angle_beta   90.00
_cell.angle_gamma   90.00
#
_symmetry.space_group_name_H-M   'P 1'
#
loop_
_entity.id
_entity.type
_entity.pdbx_description
1 polymer ?
#
loop_
_entity_poly.entity_id
_entity_poly.type
_entity_poly.pdbx_seq_one_letter_code
_entity_poly.pdbx_strand_id
1 'polypeptide(L)'
;MEVFDKALLTFANQMAIKLGYNRAIEPEYLKNTPDDQHWAVVFCMLHEHKAGKPTDPHVRCMLRPLVKQEAGGYKVDPAVSLMVDVVPEIFERAMIAERQPATPKA
;
A
#
# COMPACT_ATOMS: atom_id res chain seq x y z
N MET A 1 -12.43 -1.79 2.12
CA MET A 1 -11.43 -1.72 1.04
C MET A 1 -10.10 -1.44 1.70
N GLU A 2 -9.17 -2.37 1.60
CA GLU A 2 -7.84 -2.22 2.19
C GLU A 2 -7.15 -0.99 1.58
N VAL A 3 -6.79 -0.01 2.41
CA VAL A 3 -6.28 1.27 1.94
C VAL A 3 -4.93 1.59 2.58
N PHE A 4 -4.00 1.99 1.73
CA PHE A 4 -2.78 2.67 2.14
C PHE A 4 -2.99 4.17 2.02
N ASP A 5 -2.67 4.92 3.08
CA ASP A 5 -2.36 6.35 2.96
C ASP A 5 -0.91 6.53 2.50
N LYS A 6 -0.52 7.77 2.16
CA LYS A 6 0.83 8.08 1.69
C LYS A 6 1.89 7.74 2.73
N ALA A 7 1.62 7.98 4.02
CA ALA A 7 2.60 7.75 5.09
C ALA A 7 2.91 6.26 5.24
N LEU A 8 1.88 5.42 5.30
CA LEU A 8 1.98 3.97 5.37
C LEU A 8 2.62 3.41 4.10
N LEU A 9 2.23 3.89 2.91
CA LEU A 9 2.83 3.44 1.65
C LEU A 9 4.32 3.81 1.57
N THR A 10 4.68 5.01 2.02
CA THR A 10 6.08 5.46 2.08
C THR A 10 6.89 4.59 3.04
N PHE A 11 6.36 4.32 4.24
CA PHE A 11 7.01 3.45 5.21
C PHE A 11 7.18 2.02 4.66
N ALA A 12 6.12 1.46 4.07
CA ALA A 12 6.14 0.15 3.43
C ALA A 12 7.22 0.08 2.33
N ASN A 13 7.28 1.10 1.49
CA ASN A 13 8.25 1.18 0.40
C ASN A 13 9.70 1.29 0.90
N GLN A 14 9.95 2.08 1.94
CA GLN A 14 11.27 2.16 2.58
C GLN A 14 11.72 0.82 3.14
N MET A 15 10.80 0.06 3.75
CA MET A 15 11.08 -1.30 4.21
C MET A 15 11.37 -2.25 3.05
N ALA A 16 10.61 -2.15 1.95
CA ALA A 16 10.86 -2.97 0.76
C ALA A 16 12.27 -2.75 0.20
N ILE A 17 12.69 -1.50 0.08
CA ILE A 17 14.04 -1.12 -0.37
C ILE A 17 15.09 -1.62 0.61
N LYS A 18 14.92 -1.35 1.91
CA LYS A 18 15.87 -1.76 2.96
C LYS A 18 16.07 -3.28 3.02
N LEU A 19 14.99 -4.04 2.85
CA LEU A 19 14.99 -5.51 2.91
C LEU A 19 15.37 -6.17 1.58
N GLY A 20 15.54 -5.38 0.51
CA GLY A 20 15.86 -5.87 -0.82
C GLY A 20 14.76 -6.74 -1.42
N TYR A 21 13.48 -6.40 -1.20
CA TYR A 21 12.37 -7.08 -1.87
C TYR A 21 12.34 -6.76 -3.38
N ASN A 22 11.66 -7.61 -4.15
CA ASN A 22 11.65 -7.51 -5.61
C ASN A 22 10.78 -6.36 -6.12
N ARG A 23 9.79 -5.92 -5.33
CA ARG A 23 8.91 -4.79 -5.68
C ARG A 23 9.03 -3.66 -4.67
N ALA A 24 9.44 -2.51 -5.18
CA ALA A 24 9.39 -1.23 -4.54
C ALA A 24 8.92 -0.20 -5.56
N ILE A 25 8.32 0.87 -5.07
CA ILE A 25 7.90 2.05 -5.83
C ILE A 25 9.09 3.01 -5.89
N GLU A 26 9.26 3.68 -7.03
CA GLU A 26 10.26 4.74 -7.17
C GLU A 26 10.05 5.83 -6.10
N PRO A 27 11.07 6.14 -5.26
CA PRO A 27 10.92 7.11 -4.17
C PRO A 27 10.43 8.49 -4.65
N GLU A 28 10.85 8.91 -5.84
CA GLU A 28 10.46 10.20 -6.42
C GLU A 28 8.96 10.24 -6.76
N TYR A 29 8.34 9.11 -7.11
CA TYR A 29 6.89 9.04 -7.33
C TYR A 29 6.14 9.36 -6.04
N LEU A 30 6.52 8.72 -4.94
CA LEU A 30 5.87 8.94 -3.63
C LEU A 30 6.10 10.37 -3.13
N LYS A 31 7.29 10.92 -3.31
CA LYS A 31 7.60 12.30 -2.93
C LYS A 31 6.68 13.32 -3.61
N ASN A 32 6.39 13.13 -4.90
CA ASN A 32 5.56 14.02 -5.70
C ASN A 32 4.05 13.74 -5.60
N THR A 33 3.65 12.70 -4.85
CA THR A 33 2.24 12.37 -4.67
C THR A 33 1.60 13.27 -3.59
N PRO A 34 0.34 13.73 -3.73
CA PRO A 34 -0.36 14.46 -2.68
C PRO A 34 -0.46 13.69 -1.35
N ASP A 35 -0.43 14.40 -0.22
CA ASP A 35 -0.47 13.79 1.12
C ASP A 35 -1.83 13.14 1.45
N ASP A 36 -2.90 13.62 0.83
CA ASP A 36 -4.26 13.08 0.95
C ASP A 36 -4.56 11.96 -0.07
N GLN A 37 -3.57 11.54 -0.86
CA GLN A 37 -3.72 10.41 -1.77
C GLN A 37 -3.81 9.11 -0.98
N HIS A 38 -4.77 8.28 -1.39
CA HIS A 38 -4.99 6.94 -0.86
C HIS A 38 -4.90 5.90 -1.97
N TRP A 39 -4.54 4.67 -1.64
CA TRP A 39 -4.46 3.57 -2.60
C TRP A 39 -5.22 2.36 -2.09
N ALA A 40 -6.07 1.80 -2.94
CA ALA A 40 -6.72 0.53 -2.68
C ALA A 40 -5.79 -0.63 -3.01
N VAL A 41 -5.72 -1.62 -2.13
CA VAL A 41 -5.16 -2.93 -2.47
C VAL A 41 -6.17 -3.65 -3.36
N VAL A 42 -5.80 -3.90 -4.61
CA VAL A 42 -6.66 -4.61 -5.57
C VAL A 42 -6.26 -6.07 -5.75
N PHE A 43 -5.05 -6.41 -5.32
CA PHE A 43 -4.56 -7.78 -5.31
C PHE A 43 -3.43 -7.91 -4.28
N CYS A 44 -3.37 -9.06 -3.61
CA CYS A 44 -2.26 -9.41 -2.74
C CYS A 44 -1.89 -10.89 -2.86
N MET A 45 -0.62 -11.22 -2.70
CA MET A 45 -0.16 -12.60 -2.66
C MET A 45 1.00 -12.77 -1.68
N LEU A 46 1.05 -13.92 -1.00
CA LEU A 46 2.23 -14.33 -0.25
C LEU A 46 3.40 -14.56 -1.22
N HIS A 47 4.57 -14.11 -0.82
CA HIS A 47 5.78 -14.17 -1.62
C HIS A 47 6.97 -14.55 -0.73
N GLU A 48 7.77 -15.53 -1.15
CA GLU A 48 8.77 -16.19 -0.31
C GLU A 48 10.16 -16.20 -0.96
N HIS A 49 10.37 -15.38 -2.01
CA HIS A 49 11.65 -15.32 -2.71
C HIS A 49 12.08 -13.90 -3.11
N LYS A 50 13.39 -13.68 -3.13
CA LYS A 50 14.07 -12.46 -3.61
C LYS A 50 15.07 -12.86 -4.69
N ALA A 51 14.99 -12.28 -5.89
CA ALA A 51 15.87 -12.64 -7.01
C ALA A 51 16.02 -14.17 -7.24
N GLY A 52 14.92 -14.92 -7.09
CA GLY A 52 14.89 -16.39 -7.24
C GLY A 52 15.43 -17.21 -6.06
N LYS A 53 15.89 -16.56 -4.98
CA LYS A 53 16.35 -17.23 -3.75
C LYS A 53 15.29 -17.18 -2.65
N PRO A 54 15.11 -18.24 -1.85
CA PRO A 54 14.22 -18.21 -0.69
C PRO A 54 14.56 -17.07 0.29
N THR A 55 13.54 -16.47 0.89
CA THR A 55 13.66 -15.42 1.93
C THR A 55 12.49 -15.55 2.92
N ASP A 56 12.54 -14.76 3.99
CA ASP A 56 11.40 -14.56 4.87
C ASP A 56 10.11 -14.19 4.10
N PRO A 57 8.96 -14.81 4.45
CA PRO A 57 7.69 -14.53 3.82
C PRO A 57 7.29 -13.05 3.92
N HIS A 58 6.73 -12.53 2.84
CA HIS A 58 6.23 -11.17 2.73
C HIS A 58 5.04 -11.13 1.77
N VAL A 59 4.31 -10.02 1.75
CA VAL A 59 3.11 -9.87 0.92
C VAL A 59 3.41 -8.95 -0.24
N ARG A 60 3.21 -9.41 -1.47
CA ARG A 60 3.18 -8.52 -2.63
C ARG A 60 1.80 -7.91 -2.76
N CYS A 61 1.72 -6.59 -2.75
CA CYS A 61 0.49 -5.84 -2.98
C CYS A 61 0.51 -5.19 -4.36
N MET A 62 -0.61 -5.29 -5.08
CA MET A 62 -0.95 -4.40 -6.19
C MET A 62 -1.89 -3.33 -5.67
N LEU A 63 -1.49 -2.09 -5.88
CA LEU A 63 -2.17 -0.90 -5.37
C LEU A 63 -2.67 -0.05 -6.54
N ARG A 64 -3.85 0.54 -6.40
CA ARG A 64 -4.39 1.51 -7.36
C ARG A 64 -4.84 2.78 -6.66
N PRO A 65 -4.57 3.97 -7.22
CA PRO A 65 -4.99 5.22 -6.61
C PRO A 65 -6.51 5.30 -6.44
N LEU A 66 -6.95 5.87 -5.33
CA LEU A 66 -8.32 6.28 -5.13
C LEU A 66 -8.49 7.73 -5.56
N VAL A 67 -9.46 7.96 -6.44
CA VAL A 67 -9.81 9.27 -6.97
C VAL A 67 -11.16 9.67 -6.41
N LYS A 68 -11.21 10.85 -5.80
CA LYS A 68 -12.45 11.41 -5.25
C LYS A 68 -13.44 11.70 -6.38
N GLN A 69 -14.70 11.35 -6.19
CA GLN A 69 -15.77 11.66 -7.14
C GLN A 69 -16.50 12.95 -6.73
N GLU A 70 -17.01 13.71 -7.71
CA GLU A 70 -17.74 14.96 -7.48
C GLU A 70 -18.99 14.76 -6.61
N ALA A 71 -19.67 13.61 -6.74
CA ALA A 71 -20.86 13.26 -5.98
C ALA A 71 -20.58 12.81 -4.53
N GLY A 72 -19.33 12.89 -4.06
CA GLY A 72 -18.86 12.25 -2.83
C GLY A 72 -18.53 10.78 -3.06
N GLY A 73 -17.52 10.28 -2.35
CA GLY A 73 -17.00 8.92 -2.50
C GLY A 73 -15.69 8.84 -3.29
N TYR A 74 -15.17 7.61 -3.44
CA TYR A 74 -13.91 7.31 -4.10
C TYR A 74 -14.11 6.23 -5.16
N LYS A 75 -13.42 6.38 -6.29
CA LYS A 75 -13.28 5.34 -7.32
C LYS A 75 -11.83 4.90 -7.44
N VAL A 76 -11.60 3.66 -7.79
CA VAL A 76 -10.27 3.17 -8.15
C VAL A 76 -9.91 3.69 -9.53
N ASP A 77 -8.74 4.33 -9.68
CA ASP A 77 -8.19 4.69 -10.97
C ASP A 77 -7.54 3.46 -11.62
N PRO A 78 -8.06 2.95 -12.76
CA PRO A 78 -7.48 1.79 -13.42
C PRO A 78 -6.21 2.11 -14.21
N ALA A 79 -5.91 3.40 -14.48
CA ALA A 79 -4.81 3.79 -15.35
C ALA A 79 -3.43 3.62 -14.69
N VAL A 80 -3.38 3.64 -13.36
CA VAL A 80 -2.13 3.54 -12.58
C VAL A 80 -2.21 2.33 -11.67
N SER A 81 -1.20 1.45 -11.76
CA SER A 81 -1.04 0.34 -10.84
C SER A 81 0.38 0.34 -10.28
N LEU A 82 0.48 0.32 -8.96
CA LEU A 82 1.74 0.25 -8.23
C LEU A 82 1.89 -1.16 -7.65
N MET A 83 3.14 -1.60 -7.49
CA MET A 83 3.44 -2.84 -6.78
C MET A 83 4.46 -2.58 -5.70
N VAL A 84 4.21 -3.12 -4.52
CA VAL A 84 5.12 -3.04 -3.39
C VAL A 84 5.08 -4.36 -2.63
N ASP A 85 6.25 -4.86 -2.26
CA ASP A 85 6.40 -6.00 -1.37
C ASP A 85 6.46 -5.46 0.08
N VAL A 86 5.57 -5.92 0.95
CA VAL A 86 5.42 -5.43 2.33
C VAL A 86 5.59 -6.56 3.33
N VAL A 87 6.13 -6.26 4.51
CA VAL A 87 6.14 -7.22 5.61
C VAL A 87 4.69 -7.46 6.11
N PRO A 88 4.36 -8.67 6.60
CA PRO A 88 2.99 -9.01 7.00
C PRO A 88 2.38 -8.03 8.01
N GLU A 89 3.16 -7.50 8.95
CA GLU A 89 2.68 -6.59 9.98
C GLU A 89 2.25 -5.23 9.39
N ILE A 90 2.93 -4.77 8.33
CA ILE A 90 2.53 -3.55 7.62
C ILE A 90 1.25 -3.80 6.84
N PHE A 91 1.12 -4.98 6.23
CA PHE A 91 -0.10 -5.38 5.55
C PHE A 91 -1.29 -5.41 6.53
N GLU A 92 -1.13 -6.06 7.69
CA GLU A 92 -2.14 -6.09 8.75
C GLU A 92 -2.58 -4.70 9.20
N ARG A 93 -1.65 -3.74 9.32
CA ARG A 93 -2.00 -2.34 9.63
C ARG A 93 -2.87 -1.70 8.56
N ALA A 94 -2.62 -1.97 7.28
CA ALA A 94 -3.48 -1.53 6.18
C ALA A 94 -4.87 -2.18 6.24
N MET A 95 -4.98 -3.40 6.81
CA MET A 95 -6.26 -4.09 7.05
C MET A 95 -7.03 -3.54 8.26
N ILE A 96 -6.32 -3.06 9.29
CA ILE A 96 -6.92 -2.65 10.58
C ILE A 96 -7.43 -1.20 10.54
N ALA A 97 -6.84 -0.33 9.73
CA ALA A 97 -7.23 1.09 9.65
C ALA A 97 -8.73 1.30 9.29
N GLU A 98 -9.39 0.33 8.65
CA GLU A 98 -10.84 0.35 8.40
C GLU A 98 -11.72 -0.17 9.56
N ARG A 99 -11.13 -0.85 10.56
CA ARG A 99 -11.89 -1.54 11.63
C ARG A 99 -12.11 -0.69 12.88
N GLN A 100 -11.51 0.49 12.99
CA GLN A 100 -11.82 1.42 14.07
C GLN A 100 -12.86 2.43 13.59
N PRO A 101 -14.15 2.32 13.98
CA PRO A 101 -15.06 3.45 13.85
C PRO A 101 -14.45 4.62 14.63
N ALA A 102 -14.41 5.79 14.00
CA ALA A 102 -14.07 7.03 14.68
C ALA A 102 -14.85 7.08 16.00
N THR A 103 -14.15 6.96 17.12
CA THR A 103 -14.79 7.07 18.43
C THR A 103 -15.37 8.49 18.49
N PRO A 104 -16.68 8.67 18.65
CA PRO A 104 -17.22 10.00 18.85
C PRO A 104 -16.53 10.57 20.08
N LYS A 105 -15.91 11.74 19.95
CA LYS A 105 -15.45 12.47 21.13
C LYS A 105 -16.68 12.73 22.00
N ALA A 106 -16.63 12.25 23.23
CA ALA A 106 -17.61 12.54 24.27
C ALA A 106 -17.56 14.02 24.65
#